data_AF-A0A7S2H444-F1
#
_entry.id   AF-A0A7S2H444-F1
#
_cell.length_a   1.000
_cell.length_b   1.000
_cell.length_c   1.000
_cell.angle_alpha   90.00
_cell.angle_beta   90.00
_cell.angle_gamma   90.00
#
_symmetry.space_group_name_H-M   'P 1'
#
loop_
_entity.id
_entity.type
_entity.pdbx_description
1 polymer ?
#
loop_
_entity_poly.entity_id
_entity_poly.type
_entity_poly.pdbx_seq_one_letter_code
_entity_poly.pdbx_strand_id
1 'polypeptide(L)'
;ERCGERLPEFTDEEAAEVKGTLDFLGLNHYSTDYVAAKETPDDKPSYFTDMDVNNTPDPLWPKTDMGWDIVPWGLNRLLCWIQKHYAPPGGIFITENGCACKEDSKDEAIQDTARIE
;
A
#
# COMPACT_ATOMS: atom_id res chain seq x y z
N GLU A 1 -0.58 20.55 -1.02
CA GLU A 1 -1.52 21.69 -1.05
C GLU A 1 -2.73 21.45 -0.13
N ARG A 2 -3.55 20.41 -0.34
CA ARG A 2 -4.77 20.13 0.47
C ARG A 2 -4.60 20.10 1.99
N CYS A 3 -3.48 19.58 2.50
CA CYS A 3 -3.22 19.55 3.94
C CYS A 3 -3.06 20.94 4.57
N GLY A 4 -2.62 21.94 3.79
CA GLY A 4 -2.35 23.31 4.26
C GLY A 4 -1.49 23.34 5.52
N GLU A 5 -1.87 24.20 6.48
CA GLU A 5 -1.19 24.38 7.77
C GLU A 5 -1.19 23.13 8.67
N ARG A 6 -1.97 22.08 8.35
CA ARG A 6 -1.94 20.81 9.11
C ARG A 6 -0.74 19.94 8.75
N LEU A 7 -0.06 20.20 7.64
CA LEU A 7 1.18 19.52 7.29
C LEU A 7 2.34 20.29 7.92
N PRO A 8 3.10 19.69 8.86
CA PRO A 8 4.27 20.33 9.43
C PRO A 8 5.33 20.60 8.36
N GLU A 9 6.05 21.70 8.53
CA GLU A 9 7.22 22.01 7.72
C GLU A 9 8.47 21.51 8.41
N PHE A 10 9.39 20.95 7.64
CA PHE A 10 10.74 20.67 8.13
C PHE A 10 11.53 21.98 8.14
N THR A 11 12.28 22.19 9.22
CA THR A 11 13.43 23.10 9.19
C THR A 11 14.51 22.57 8.24
N ASP A 12 15.42 23.43 7.81
CA ASP A 12 16.54 23.01 6.95
C ASP A 12 17.40 21.92 7.61
N GLU A 13 17.55 21.96 8.93
CA GLU A 13 18.29 20.97 9.72
C GLU A 13 17.58 19.61 9.72
N GLU A 14 16.28 19.57 10.02
CA GLU A 14 15.51 18.32 10.01
C GLU A 14 15.41 17.72 8.60
N ALA A 15 15.26 18.58 7.58
CA ALA A 15 15.24 18.13 6.19
C ALA A 15 16.58 17.50 5.79
N ALA A 16 17.70 18.07 6.24
CA ALA A 16 19.03 17.51 6.03
C ALA A 16 19.23 16.20 6.81
N GLU A 17 18.67 16.08 8.02
CA GLU A 17 18.74 14.87 8.83
C GLU A 17 17.96 13.72 8.20
N VAL A 18 16.79 13.96 7.61
CA VAL A 18 15.95 12.88 7.03
C VAL A 18 16.38 12.51 5.62
N LYS A 19 16.83 13.48 4.81
CA LYS A 19 17.11 13.26 3.39
C LYS A 19 18.29 12.31 3.19
N GLY A 20 18.06 11.21 2.48
CA GLY A 20 19.11 10.25 2.13
C GLY A 20 19.47 9.28 3.26
N THR A 21 18.68 9.20 4.33
CA THR A 21 18.85 8.24 5.44
C THR A 21 18.45 6.80 5.12
N LEU A 22 18.17 6.50 3.85
CA LEU A 22 17.71 5.20 3.41
C LEU A 22 18.87 4.44 2.76
N ASP A 23 19.33 3.38 3.43
CA ASP A 23 20.28 2.43 2.86
C ASP A 23 19.58 1.47 1.89
N PHE A 24 18.39 0.99 2.23
CA PHE A 24 17.51 0.17 1.38
C PHE A 24 16.05 0.39 1.78
N LEU A 25 15.10 0.02 0.91
CA LEU A 25 13.67 0.13 1.20
C LEU A 25 13.08 -1.23 1.57
N GLY A 26 12.54 -1.36 2.79
CA GLY A 26 11.62 -2.44 3.14
C GLY A 26 10.21 -2.13 2.66
N LEU A 27 9.59 -3.05 1.91
CA LEU A 27 8.26 -2.90 1.34
C LEU A 27 7.32 -4.02 1.83
N ASN A 28 6.23 -3.61 2.45
CA ASN A 28 5.08 -4.47 2.73
C ASN A 28 4.04 -4.26 1.63
N HIS A 29 3.60 -5.35 0.99
CA HIS A 29 2.57 -5.28 -0.04
C HIS A 29 1.61 -6.45 0.05
N TYR A 30 0.32 -6.14 0.13
CA TYR A 30 -0.75 -7.13 0.28
C TYR A 30 -1.86 -7.02 -0.77
N SER A 31 -2.18 -5.80 -1.23
CA SER A 31 -3.31 -5.54 -2.13
C SER A 31 -3.01 -4.40 -3.07
N THR A 32 -3.85 -4.25 -4.09
CA THR A 32 -3.92 -3.07 -4.97
C THR A 32 -5.38 -2.75 -5.19
N ASP A 33 -5.73 -1.46 -5.14
CA ASP A 33 -7.11 -0.99 -5.33
C ASP A 33 -7.21 -0.12 -6.59
N TYR A 34 -8.41 -0.05 -7.17
CA TYR A 34 -8.72 1.02 -8.10
C TYR A 34 -8.97 2.32 -7.34
N VAL A 35 -8.60 3.44 -7.97
CA VAL A 35 -8.88 4.77 -7.43
C VAL A 35 -9.63 5.60 -8.47
N ALA A 36 -10.65 6.32 -8.01
CA ALA A 36 -11.40 7.27 -8.82
C ALA A 36 -11.47 8.62 -8.12
N ALA A 37 -11.63 9.69 -8.89
CA ALA A 37 -11.90 11.01 -8.34
C ALA A 37 -13.22 10.98 -7.54
N LYS A 38 -13.25 11.68 -6.40
CA LYS A 38 -14.44 11.77 -5.57
C LYS A 38 -15.45 12.73 -6.21
N GLU A 39 -16.69 12.26 -6.41
CA GLU A 39 -17.75 13.10 -7.02
C GLU A 39 -18.26 14.18 -6.06
N THR A 40 -18.32 13.86 -4.77
CA THR A 40 -18.76 14.79 -3.71
C THR A 40 -17.64 14.92 -2.67
N PRO A 41 -16.84 16.00 -2.75
CA PRO A 41 -15.83 16.30 -1.75
C PRO A 41 -16.46 16.40 -0.34
N ASP A 42 -15.73 15.94 0.67
CA ASP A 42 -16.09 16.15 2.07
C ASP A 42 -15.14 17.22 2.61
N ASP A 43 -15.70 18.31 3.12
CA ASP A 43 -14.95 19.48 3.58
C ASP A 43 -14.40 19.29 5.00
N LYS A 44 -14.76 18.23 5.72
CA LYS A 44 -14.24 17.97 7.06
C LYS A 44 -12.78 17.50 6.97
N PRO A 45 -11.79 18.27 7.47
CA PRO A 45 -10.38 17.91 7.29
C PRO A 45 -10.01 16.58 7.98
N SER A 46 -9.39 15.69 7.22
CA SER A 46 -8.88 14.40 7.68
C SER A 46 -7.85 13.85 6.68
N TYR A 47 -7.07 12.86 7.10
CA TYR A 47 -6.15 12.14 6.21
C TYR A 47 -6.86 11.60 4.95
N PHE A 48 -8.07 11.05 5.11
CA PHE A 48 -8.82 10.46 4.00
C PHE A 48 -9.42 11.49 3.04
N THR A 49 -9.92 12.60 3.55
CA THR A 49 -10.46 13.69 2.72
C THR A 49 -9.36 14.46 2.00
N ASP A 50 -8.14 14.46 2.52
CA ASP A 50 -6.97 15.06 1.86
C ASP A 50 -6.52 14.28 0.62
N MET A 51 -6.70 12.96 0.61
CA MET A 51 -6.41 12.11 -0.56
C MET A 51 -7.39 12.36 -1.73
N ASP A 52 -8.63 12.78 -1.43
CA ASP A 52 -9.66 13.17 -2.41
C ASP A 52 -9.99 12.12 -3.49
N VAL A 53 -9.87 10.85 -3.12
CA VAL A 53 -10.17 9.72 -4.00
C VAL A 53 -11.11 8.73 -3.33
N ASN A 54 -11.85 8.00 -4.16
CA ASN A 54 -12.56 6.80 -3.75
C ASN A 54 -11.71 5.58 -4.11
N ASN A 55 -11.29 4.83 -3.09
CA ASN A 55 -10.75 3.48 -3.31
C ASN A 55 -11.92 2.55 -3.62
N THR A 56 -11.85 1.88 -4.76
CA THR A 56 -12.91 0.99 -5.24
C THR A 56 -12.31 -0.40 -5.43
N PRO A 57 -12.77 -1.42 -4.67
CA PRO A 57 -12.40 -2.78 -4.97
C PRO A 57 -13.01 -3.19 -6.32
N ASP A 58 -12.32 -4.04 -7.07
CA ASP A 58 -12.96 -4.72 -8.21
C ASP A 58 -13.75 -5.92 -7.65
N PRO A 59 -15.08 -6.00 -7.85
CA PRO A 59 -15.87 -7.13 -7.38
C PRO A 59 -15.49 -8.45 -8.06
N LEU A 60 -14.74 -8.41 -9.17
CA LEU A 60 -14.26 -9.59 -9.89
C LEU A 60 -12.91 -10.11 -9.38
N TRP A 61 -12.17 -9.33 -8.59
CA TRP A 61 -10.90 -9.78 -8.04
C TRP A 61 -11.12 -10.73 -6.86
N PRO A 62 -10.37 -11.85 -6.79
CA PRO A 62 -10.40 -12.72 -5.63
C PRO A 62 -10.00 -11.94 -4.38
N LYS A 63 -10.60 -12.27 -3.24
CA LYS A 63 -10.33 -11.61 -1.97
C LYS A 63 -9.77 -12.59 -0.94
N THR A 64 -8.86 -12.08 -0.12
CA THR A 64 -8.44 -12.77 1.12
C THR A 64 -9.59 -12.78 2.13
N ASP A 65 -9.46 -13.56 3.21
CA ASP A 65 -10.46 -13.57 4.29
C ASP A 65 -10.55 -12.22 5.04
N MET A 66 -9.53 -11.37 4.89
CA MET A 66 -9.55 -9.97 5.37
C MET A 66 -10.26 -9.01 4.41
N GLY A 67 -10.77 -9.49 3.27
CA GLY A 67 -11.45 -8.69 2.26
C GLY A 67 -10.51 -7.92 1.31
N TRP A 68 -9.20 -8.12 1.41
CA TRP A 68 -8.21 -7.50 0.52
C TRP A 68 -8.16 -8.17 -0.84
N ASP A 69 -8.00 -7.37 -1.90
CA ASP A 69 -7.92 -7.84 -3.26
C ASP A 69 -6.60 -8.56 -3.57
N ILE A 70 -6.69 -9.72 -4.20
CA ILE A 70 -5.53 -10.51 -4.63
C ILE A 70 -5.16 -10.04 -6.04
N VAL A 71 -4.14 -9.18 -6.12
CA VAL A 71 -3.70 -8.52 -7.36
C VAL A 71 -2.20 -8.72 -7.59
N PRO A 72 -1.75 -9.89 -8.06
CA PRO A 72 -0.31 -10.21 -8.14
C PRO A 72 0.48 -9.24 -9.02
N TRP A 73 -0.09 -8.76 -10.12
CA TRP A 73 0.56 -7.80 -11.01
C TRP A 73 0.74 -6.41 -10.37
N GLY A 74 -0.01 -6.09 -9.31
CA GLY A 74 0.08 -4.82 -8.58
C GLY A 74 1.44 -4.61 -7.94
N LEU A 75 1.97 -5.66 -7.29
CA LEU A 75 3.31 -5.65 -6.69
C LEU A 75 4.39 -5.33 -7.72
N ASN A 76 4.34 -5.97 -8.89
CA ASN A 76 5.31 -5.70 -9.96
C ASN A 76 5.28 -4.23 -10.41
N ARG A 77 4.08 -3.68 -10.61
CA ARG A 77 3.92 -2.27 -11.00
C ARG A 77 4.45 -1.32 -9.92
N LEU A 78 4.17 -1.60 -8.66
CA LEU A 78 4.66 -0.80 -7.54
C LEU A 78 6.19 -0.82 -7.46
N LEU A 79 6.81 -2.00 -7.57
CA LEU A 79 8.27 -2.14 -7.58
C LEU A 79 8.91 -1.33 -8.72
N CYS A 80 8.38 -1.45 -9.94
CA CYS A 80 8.87 -0.66 -11.08
C CYS A 80 8.69 0.85 -10.86
N TRP A 81 7.57 1.27 -10.25
CA TRP A 81 7.31 2.66 -9.96
C TRP A 81 8.27 3.21 -8.90
N ILE A 82 8.48 2.49 -7.79
CA ILE A 82 9.45 2.87 -6.74
C ILE A 82 10.86 2.97 -7.33
N GLN A 83 11.28 1.97 -8.10
CA GLN A 83 12.61 1.97 -8.73
C GLN A 83 12.79 3.18 -9.65
N LYS A 84 11.76 3.54 -10.42
CA LYS A 84 11.81 4.67 -11.35
C LYS A 84 11.87 6.03 -10.64
N HIS A 85 11.17 6.20 -9.52
CA HIS A 85 11.00 7.52 -8.89
C HIS A 85 11.95 7.78 -7.71
N TYR A 86 12.32 6.74 -6.98
CA TYR A 86 13.14 6.86 -5.76
C TYR A 86 14.51 6.17 -5.89
N ALA A 87 14.62 5.13 -6.72
CA ALA A 87 15.87 4.39 -6.96
C ALA A 87 16.67 4.12 -5.66
N PRO A 88 16.07 3.42 -4.67
CA PRO A 88 16.69 3.25 -3.35
C PRO A 88 18.09 2.62 -3.48
N PRO A 89 19.13 3.17 -2.83
CA PRO A 89 20.53 2.78 -3.09
C PRO A 89 20.84 1.29 -2.92
N GLY A 90 20.34 0.67 -1.85
CA GLY A 90 20.48 -0.76 -1.56
C GLY A 90 19.35 -1.61 -2.14
N GLY A 91 18.50 -1.03 -3.00
CA GLY A 91 17.37 -1.71 -3.62
C GLY A 91 16.15 -1.80 -2.71
N ILE A 92 15.21 -2.65 -3.14
CA ILE A 92 13.92 -2.89 -2.49
C ILE A 92 13.90 -4.32 -1.98
N PHE A 93 13.55 -4.50 -0.72
CA PHE A 93 13.31 -5.79 -0.09
C PHE A 93 11.83 -5.91 0.23
N ILE A 94 11.18 -6.96 -0.24
CA ILE A 94 9.81 -7.27 0.19
C ILE A 94 9.92 -7.83 1.60
N THR A 95 9.46 -7.07 2.58
CA THR A 95 9.50 -7.43 4.01
C THR A 95 8.23 -8.17 4.44
N GLU A 96 7.11 -7.93 3.77
CA GLU A 96 5.88 -8.70 3.96
C GLU A 96 5.09 -8.85 2.65
N ASN A 97 4.60 -10.07 2.45
CA ASN A 97 3.59 -10.42 1.46
C ASN A 97 2.91 -11.72 1.91
N GLY A 98 1.59 -11.76 1.83
CA GLY A 98 0.82 -12.95 2.21
C GLY A 98 -0.67 -12.73 2.09
N CYS A 99 -1.44 -13.72 2.52
CA CYS A 99 -2.90 -13.68 2.48
C CYS A 99 -3.50 -14.37 3.70
N ALA A 100 -4.56 -13.77 4.23
CA ALA A 100 -5.44 -14.44 5.18
C ALA A 100 -6.33 -15.44 4.42
N CYS A 101 -6.36 -16.67 4.89
CA CYS A 101 -7.19 -17.74 4.36
C CYS A 101 -8.08 -18.25 5.48
N LYS A 102 -9.37 -18.49 5.18
CA LYS A 102 -10.29 -19.07 6.15
C LYS A 102 -10.00 -20.55 6.30
N GLU A 103 -9.74 -20.98 7.53
CA GLU A 103 -9.36 -22.34 7.88
C GLU A 103 -10.11 -22.70 9.17
N ASP A 104 -11.19 -23.48 9.08
CA ASP A 104 -12.05 -23.75 10.24
C ASP A 104 -11.53 -24.94 11.08
N SER A 105 -10.50 -25.65 10.59
CA SER A 105 -9.83 -26.75 11.29
C SER A 105 -8.35 -26.87 10.94
N LYS A 106 -7.61 -27.63 11.77
CA LYS A 106 -6.20 -27.94 11.52
C LYS A 106 -5.99 -28.71 10.21
N ASP A 107 -6.86 -29.66 9.89
CA ASP A 107 -6.73 -30.48 8.69
C ASP A 107 -6.94 -29.63 7.42
N GLU A 108 -7.84 -28.64 7.48
CA GLU A 108 -8.02 -27.64 6.42
C GLU A 108 -6.80 -26.69 6.32
N ALA A 109 -6.28 -26.20 7.45
CA ALA A 109 -5.12 -25.31 7.47
C ALA A 109 -3.84 -25.93 6.91
N ILE A 110 -3.69 -27.26 6.97
CA ILE A 110 -2.57 -27.98 6.35
C ILE A 110 -2.71 -28.04 4.82
N GLN A 111 -3.93 -27.86 4.29
CA GLN A 111 -4.26 -27.95 2.86
C GLN A 111 -4.58 -26.56 2.27
N ASP A 112 -3.93 -25.52 2.78
CA ASP A 112 -4.08 -24.09 2.47
C ASP A 112 -3.60 -23.69 1.06
N THR A 113 -4.01 -24.43 0.04
CA THR A 113 -3.59 -24.21 -1.37
C THR A 113 -3.85 -22.80 -1.88
N ALA A 114 -4.86 -22.10 -1.36
CA ALA A 114 -5.12 -20.70 -1.68
C ALA A 114 -3.97 -19.74 -1.29
N ARG A 115 -3.09 -20.13 -0.37
CA ARG A 115 -1.87 -19.37 -0.01
C ARG A 115 -0.71 -19.59 -0.99
N ILE A 116 -0.77 -20.66 -1.78
CA ILE A 116 0.25 -21.01 -2.77
C ILE A 116 -0.02 -20.31 -4.11
N GLU A 117 -1.29 -20.15 -4.48
CA GLU A 117 -1.76 -19.49 -5.71
C GLU A 117 -1.53 -17.97 -5.68
#